data_AF-A0A2M7FSP3-F1
#
_entry.id   AF-A0A2M7FSP3-F1
#
_cell.length_a   1.000
_cell.length_b   1.000
_cell.length_c   1.000
_cell.angle_alpha   90.00
_cell.angle_beta   90.00
_cell.angle_gamma   90.00
#
_symmetry.space_group_name_H-M   'P 1'
#
loop_
_entity.id
_entity.type
_entity.pdbx_description
1 polymer ?
#
loop_
_entity_poly.entity_id
_entity_poly.type
_entity_poly.pdbx_seq_one_letter_code
_entity_poly.pdbx_strand_id
1 'polypeptide(L)'
;MTARCLMVLGTTSGAGKSWLATALCRHYARQGLKVVPFKAQNMSNNARVVAPTLGTDVSSLPPEGAHPALGRLGGGVVASESGHGEIGSAQYFQALAARAVPEVRMNPLLLKPEADTHSQVVLLGQVSDALTAMPWRGRSLHVWPQIAAALDALRAENDVVVI
;
A
#
# COMPACT_ATOMS: atom_id res chain seq x y z
N MET A 1 -11.07 -3.06 -19.47
CA MET A 1 -12.17 -3.20 -18.49
C MET A 1 -11.61 -2.80 -17.13
N THR A 2 -12.36 -2.07 -16.29
CA THR A 2 -11.91 -1.72 -14.93
C THR A 2 -12.06 -2.92 -14.00
N ALA A 3 -11.06 -3.18 -13.16
CA ALA A 3 -11.10 -4.27 -12.18
C ALA A 3 -12.37 -4.25 -11.31
N ARG A 4 -12.89 -5.44 -10.97
CA ARG A 4 -13.91 -5.58 -9.91
C ARG A 4 -13.23 -5.43 -8.56
N CYS A 5 -13.71 -4.49 -7.74
CA CYS A 5 -13.19 -4.27 -6.38
C CYS A 5 -14.08 -4.99 -5.37
N LEU A 6 -13.51 -5.87 -4.56
CA LEU A 6 -14.20 -6.55 -3.46
C LEU A 6 -13.58 -6.12 -2.14
N MET A 7 -14.36 -5.44 -1.30
CA MET A 7 -13.90 -4.95 0.00
C MET A 7 -14.27 -5.90 1.14
N VAL A 8 -13.29 -6.23 1.97
CA VAL A 8 -13.42 -7.06 3.17
C VAL A 8 -13.42 -6.16 4.42
N LEU A 9 -14.62 -5.88 4.91
CA LEU A 9 -14.85 -5.10 6.13
C LEU A 9 -15.05 -6.01 7.34
N GLY A 10 -14.80 -5.47 8.53
CA GLY A 10 -15.07 -6.19 9.78
C GLY A 10 -15.17 -5.23 10.96
N THR A 11 -15.90 -5.64 11.98
CA THR A 11 -16.30 -4.79 13.11
C THR A 11 -15.25 -4.71 14.22
N THR A 12 -14.23 -5.57 14.20
CA THR A 12 -13.14 -5.59 15.18
C THR A 12 -11.80 -5.88 14.52
N SER A 13 -10.70 -5.57 15.21
CA SER A 13 -9.33 -5.78 14.71
C SER A 13 -9.02 -7.26 14.46
N GLY A 14 -9.60 -8.20 15.22
CA GLY A 14 -9.39 -9.65 15.09
C GLY A 14 -10.39 -10.41 14.23
N ALA A 15 -11.34 -9.76 13.56
CA ALA A 15 -12.46 -10.41 12.86
C ALA A 15 -12.09 -11.33 11.66
N GLY A 16 -10.82 -11.66 11.43
CA GLY A 16 -10.39 -12.56 10.35
C GLY A 16 -10.31 -11.91 8.96
N LYS A 17 -10.44 -10.58 8.84
CA LYS A 17 -10.40 -9.84 7.56
C LYS A 17 -9.20 -10.22 6.69
N SER A 18 -8.00 -10.25 7.27
CA SER A 18 -6.78 -10.59 6.52
C SER A 18 -6.80 -12.03 6.01
N TRP A 19 -7.33 -12.97 6.79
CA TRP A 19 -7.48 -14.37 6.37
C TRP A 19 -8.48 -14.52 5.23
N LEU A 20 -9.64 -13.84 5.33
CA LEU A 20 -10.65 -13.84 4.27
C LEU A 20 -10.10 -13.21 2.99
N ALA A 21 -9.40 -12.08 3.07
CA ALA A 21 -8.76 -11.45 1.92
C ALA A 21 -7.72 -12.38 1.27
N THR A 22 -6.90 -13.09 2.06
CA THR A 22 -5.96 -14.10 1.55
C THR A 22 -6.69 -15.26 0.84
N ALA A 23 -7.78 -15.76 1.43
CA ALA A 23 -8.58 -16.83 0.84
C ALA A 23 -9.21 -16.40 -0.49
N LEU A 24 -9.75 -15.18 -0.56
CA LEU A 24 -10.33 -14.59 -1.77
C LEU A 24 -9.26 -14.40 -2.86
N CYS A 25 -8.07 -13.90 -2.51
CA CYS A 25 -6.94 -13.81 -3.43
C CYS A 25 -6.61 -15.18 -4.03
N ARG A 26 -6.49 -16.22 -3.21
CA ARG A 26 -6.24 -17.58 -3.70
C ARG A 26 -7.40 -18.12 -4.55
N HIS A 27 -8.64 -17.84 -4.15
CA HIS A 27 -9.83 -18.31 -4.85
C HIS A 27 -9.89 -17.75 -6.28
N TYR A 28 -9.76 -16.43 -6.45
CA TYR A 28 -9.79 -15.81 -7.78
C TYR A 28 -8.59 -16.21 -8.63
N ALA A 29 -7.39 -16.34 -8.04
CA ALA A 29 -6.22 -16.84 -8.76
C ALA A 29 -6.42 -18.28 -9.29
N ARG A 30 -7.17 -19.13 -8.57
CA ARG A 30 -7.50 -20.50 -9.02
C ARG A 30 -8.53 -20.51 -10.16
N GLN A 31 -9.29 -19.45 -10.34
CA GLN A 31 -10.19 -19.27 -11.49
C GLN A 31 -9.47 -18.71 -12.73
N GLY A 32 -8.16 -18.44 -12.64
CA GLY A 32 -7.38 -17.86 -13.73
C GLY A 32 -7.52 -16.33 -13.85
N LEU A 33 -8.17 -15.66 -12.89
CA LEU A 33 -8.27 -14.21 -12.87
C LEU A 33 -6.96 -13.58 -12.39
N LYS A 34 -6.59 -12.45 -12.99
CA LYS A 34 -5.50 -11.61 -12.49
C LYS A 34 -6.00 -10.80 -11.29
N VAL A 35 -5.68 -11.28 -10.08
CA VAL A 35 -6.13 -10.71 -8.82
C VAL A 35 -4.95 -10.12 -8.04
N VAL A 36 -5.19 -9.02 -7.31
CA VAL A 36 -4.22 -8.40 -6.41
C VAL A 36 -4.88 -7.94 -5.10
N PRO A 37 -4.17 -7.97 -3.96
CA PRO A 37 -4.63 -7.32 -2.75
C PRO A 37 -4.34 -5.81 -2.79
N PHE A 38 -5.15 -5.03 -2.08
CA PHE A 38 -4.87 -3.62 -1.84
C PHE A 38 -5.29 -3.22 -0.43
N LYS A 39 -4.34 -2.79 0.40
CA LYS A 39 -4.63 -2.20 1.69
C LYS A 39 -4.01 -0.81 1.78
N ALA A 40 -4.85 0.20 1.58
CA ALA A 40 -4.45 1.61 1.55
C ALA A 40 -3.51 1.99 2.70
N GLN A 41 -3.87 1.61 3.93
CA GLN A 41 -3.06 1.82 5.12
C GLN A 41 -2.99 0.54 5.97
N ASN A 42 -1.78 0.13 6.32
CA ASN A 42 -1.52 -0.91 7.30
C ASN A 42 -0.78 -0.32 8.50
N MET A 43 -1.00 -0.87 9.70
CA MET A 43 -0.25 -0.53 10.91
C MET A 43 0.37 -1.82 11.46
N SER A 44 1.68 -1.98 11.32
CA SER A 44 2.38 -3.20 11.74
C SER A 44 3.88 -3.00 11.79
N ASN A 45 4.54 -3.61 12.77
CA ASN A 45 6.00 -3.77 12.79
C ASN A 45 6.46 -5.07 12.08
N ASN A 46 5.53 -5.90 11.61
CA ASN A 46 5.85 -7.10 10.85
C ASN A 46 5.74 -6.81 9.35
N ALA A 47 6.90 -6.59 8.72
CA ALA A 47 7.02 -6.21 7.33
C ALA A 47 7.90 -7.16 6.53
N ARG A 48 7.87 -7.00 5.21
CA ARG A 48 8.72 -7.71 4.25
C ARG A 48 9.29 -6.71 3.26
N VAL A 49 10.46 -7.05 2.72
CA VAL A 49 11.09 -6.30 1.64
C VAL A 49 10.65 -6.91 0.32
N VAL A 50 10.24 -6.06 -0.61
CA VAL A 50 9.87 -6.43 -1.97
C VAL A 50 10.86 -5.84 -2.96
N ALA A 51 11.04 -6.55 -4.07
CA ALA A 51 11.93 -6.14 -5.15
C ALA A 51 11.52 -4.76 -5.71
N PRO A 52 12.46 -4.05 -6.35
CA PRO A 52 12.13 -2.85 -7.11
C PRO A 52 10.99 -3.16 -8.07
N THR A 53 10.02 -2.27 -8.11
CA THR A 53 8.85 -2.47 -8.95
C THR A 53 9.25 -2.23 -10.42
N LEU A 54 9.74 -3.29 -11.07
CA LEU A 54 10.11 -3.28 -12.48
C LEU A 54 8.88 -2.98 -13.33
N GLY A 55 8.91 -1.87 -14.07
CA GLY A 55 7.87 -1.51 -15.04
C GLY A 55 6.74 -0.63 -14.50
N THR A 56 6.79 -0.20 -13.23
CA THR A 56 5.90 0.85 -12.74
C THR A 56 6.65 2.17 -12.72
N ASP A 57 6.20 3.11 -13.55
CA ASP A 57 6.68 4.47 -13.52
C ASP A 57 6.23 5.13 -12.20
N VAL A 58 6.92 4.88 -11.09
CA VAL A 58 6.64 5.60 -9.82
C VAL A 58 6.89 7.10 -9.98
N SER A 59 7.63 7.53 -11.00
CA SER A 59 7.69 8.93 -11.46
C SER A 59 6.39 9.43 -12.10
N SER A 60 5.48 8.55 -12.53
CA SER A 60 4.14 8.92 -12.97
C SER A 60 3.16 9.09 -11.80
N LEU A 61 3.53 8.69 -10.58
CA LEU A 61 2.74 8.98 -9.38
C LEU A 61 2.94 10.45 -8.97
N PRO A 62 1.91 11.11 -8.42
CA PRO A 62 2.05 12.47 -7.92
C PRO A 62 3.18 12.53 -6.88
N PRO A 63 4.05 13.56 -6.92
CA PRO A 63 5.08 13.72 -5.89
C PRO A 63 4.44 13.86 -4.51
N GLU A 64 5.20 13.54 -3.47
CA GLU A 64 4.72 13.61 -2.09
C GLU A 64 4.20 15.01 -1.75
N GLY A 65 2.95 15.08 -1.27
CA GLY A 65 2.29 16.36 -0.99
C GLY A 65 1.75 17.11 -2.23
N ALA A 66 1.61 16.47 -3.39
CA ALA A 66 1.03 17.08 -4.60
C ALA A 66 -0.48 17.43 -4.52
N HIS A 67 -1.08 17.45 -3.33
CA HIS A 67 -2.45 17.90 -3.18
C HIS A 67 -2.51 19.41 -3.50
N PRO A 68 -3.37 19.89 -4.43
CA PRO A 68 -3.35 21.27 -4.93
C PRO A 68 -3.50 22.35 -3.85
N ALA A 69 -4.10 21.99 -2.70
CA ALA A 69 -4.29 22.87 -1.55
C ALA A 69 -3.16 22.84 -0.51
N LEU A 70 -2.12 22.02 -0.68
CA LEU A 70 -1.01 21.88 0.26
C LEU A 70 0.31 22.19 -0.44
N GLY A 71 1.20 22.93 0.24
CA GLY A 71 2.56 23.14 -0.26
C GLY A 71 3.34 21.83 -0.34
N ARG A 72 4.35 21.77 -1.22
CA ARG A 72 5.27 20.62 -1.29
C ARG A 72 5.89 20.38 0.09
N LEU A 73 5.84 19.15 0.58
CA LEU A 73 6.59 18.79 1.78
C LEU A 73 8.09 18.81 1.44
N GLY A 74 8.86 19.56 2.22
CA GLY A 74 10.33 19.50 2.17
C GLY A 74 10.78 18.20 2.81
N GLY A 75 11.27 17.27 2.00
CA GLY A 75 11.62 15.91 2.42
C GLY A 75 10.84 14.92 1.58
N GLY A 76 11.29 14.72 0.34
CA GLY A 76 10.72 13.68 -0.51
C GLY A 76 11.09 12.30 0.03
N VAL A 77 10.24 11.31 -0.25
CA VAL A 77 10.58 9.89 -0.22
C VAL A 77 12.04 9.68 -0.67
N VAL A 78 12.91 9.34 0.28
CA VAL A 78 14.28 8.94 -0.05
C VAL A 78 14.18 7.52 -0.57
N ALA A 79 14.26 7.34 -1.89
CA ALA A 79 14.30 6.02 -2.48
C ALA A 79 15.51 5.25 -1.94
N SER A 80 15.28 4.06 -1.39
CA SER A 80 16.30 3.08 -1.04
C SER A 80 17.31 2.95 -2.18
N GLU A 81 18.61 3.04 -1.89
CA GLU A 81 19.70 2.91 -2.86
C GLU A 81 19.62 1.60 -3.67
N SER A 82 18.98 0.59 -3.09
CA SER A 82 18.79 -0.73 -3.72
C SER A 82 17.50 -0.85 -4.56
N GLY A 83 16.62 0.16 -4.54
CA GLY A 83 15.31 0.16 -5.20
C GLY A 83 14.24 -0.70 -4.53
N HIS A 84 14.57 -1.43 -3.46
CA HIS A 84 13.62 -2.27 -2.73
C HIS A 84 12.66 -1.43 -1.88
N GLY A 85 11.45 -1.95 -1.66
CA GLY A 85 10.43 -1.30 -0.83
C GLY A 85 9.93 -2.18 0.30
N GLU A 86 9.46 -1.56 1.38
CA GLU A 86 8.87 -2.25 2.52
C GLU A 86 7.33 -2.32 2.41
N ILE A 87 6.74 -3.50 2.67
CA ILE A 87 5.29 -3.69 2.80
C ILE A 87 4.94 -4.51 4.04
N GLY A 88 3.71 -4.37 4.55
CA GLY A 88 3.24 -5.22 5.65
C GLY A 88 3.19 -6.71 5.26
N SER A 89 3.55 -7.59 6.21
CA SER A 89 3.59 -9.04 5.98
C SER A 89 2.25 -9.63 5.53
N ALA A 90 1.13 -9.08 5.99
CA ALA A 90 -0.19 -9.51 5.54
C ALA A 90 -0.37 -9.31 4.03
N GLN A 91 0.01 -8.15 3.49
CA GLN A 91 -0.11 -7.86 2.06
C GLN A 91 0.87 -8.68 1.24
N TYR A 92 2.07 -8.91 1.76
CA TYR A 92 3.04 -9.81 1.15
C TYR A 92 2.45 -11.22 0.95
N PHE A 93 1.88 -11.83 2.01
CA PHE A 93 1.28 -13.16 1.90
C PHE A 93 0.00 -13.19 1.06
N GLN A 94 -0.79 -12.11 1.08
CA GLN A 94 -1.96 -11.97 0.20
C GLN A 94 -1.54 -11.93 -1.28
N ALA A 95 -0.45 -11.25 -1.63
CA ALA A 95 0.08 -11.23 -2.99
C ALA A 95 0.54 -12.62 -3.45
N LEU A 96 1.23 -13.37 -2.57
CA LEU A 96 1.60 -14.76 -2.86
C LEU A 96 0.38 -15.67 -3.02
N ALA A 97 -0.68 -15.45 -2.23
CA ALA A 97 -1.95 -16.17 -2.37
C ALA A 97 -2.61 -15.86 -3.73
N ALA A 98 -2.52 -14.60 -4.17
CA ALA A 98 -2.99 -14.13 -5.47
C ALA A 98 -2.14 -14.64 -6.67
N ARG A 99 -0.97 -15.26 -6.43
CA ARG A 99 0.07 -15.52 -7.45
C ARG A 99 0.56 -14.24 -8.13
N ALA A 100 0.44 -13.10 -7.46
CA ALA A 100 1.00 -11.83 -7.90
C ALA A 100 2.42 -11.65 -7.34
N VAL A 101 3.25 -10.90 -8.06
CA VAL A 101 4.54 -10.43 -7.53
C VAL A 101 4.24 -9.40 -6.44
N PRO A 102 4.71 -9.57 -5.19
CA PRO A 102 4.49 -8.58 -4.14
C PRO A 102 5.13 -7.22 -4.51
N GLU A 103 4.38 -6.13 -4.34
CA GLU A 103 4.85 -4.77 -4.67
C GLU A 103 4.25 -3.71 -3.73
N VAL A 104 4.89 -2.54 -3.66
CA VAL A 104 4.55 -1.47 -2.72
C VAL A 104 3.17 -0.86 -2.93
N ARG A 105 2.64 -0.90 -4.16
CA ARG A 105 1.30 -0.37 -4.49
C ARG A 105 0.17 -1.14 -3.80
N MET A 106 0.41 -2.40 -3.41
CA MET A 106 -0.54 -3.23 -2.66
C MET A 106 -0.67 -2.79 -1.19
N ASN A 107 0.33 -2.06 -0.67
CA ASN A 107 0.30 -1.46 0.67
C ASN A 107 1.02 -0.09 0.64
N PRO A 108 0.42 0.94 0.03
CA PRO A 108 1.11 2.19 -0.26
C PRO A 108 1.46 2.98 0.99
N LEU A 109 0.75 2.80 2.10
CA LEU A 109 1.07 3.41 3.39
C LEU A 109 1.20 2.33 4.47
N LEU A 110 2.39 2.24 5.06
CA LEU A 110 2.68 1.39 6.21
C LEU A 110 3.08 2.29 7.39
N LEU A 111 2.37 2.14 8.50
CA LEU A 111 2.66 2.79 9.77
C LEU A 111 3.32 1.77 10.70
N LYS A 112 4.51 2.10 11.20
CA LYS A 112 5.27 1.26 12.13
C LYS A 112 5.21 1.91 13.52
N PRO A 113 4.36 1.40 14.44
CA PRO A 113 4.21 2.01 15.76
C PRO A 113 5.50 1.93 16.56
N GLU A 114 5.91 3.08 17.10
CA GLU A 114 7.11 3.26 17.94
C GLU A 114 6.74 3.72 19.36
N ALA A 115 5.64 4.47 19.51
CA ALA A 115 5.06 4.87 20.79
C ALA A 115 3.54 5.08 20.63
N ASP A 116 2.81 5.33 21.73
CA ASP A 116 1.34 5.44 21.73
C ASP A 116 0.78 6.45 20.72
N THR A 117 1.50 7.56 20.50
CA THR A 117 1.10 8.63 19.58
C THR A 117 2.09 8.85 18.45
N HIS A 118 3.05 7.94 18.26
CA HIS A 118 4.11 8.05 17.28
C HIS A 118 4.26 6.79 16.42
N SER A 119 4.38 6.99 15.11
CA SER A 119 4.68 5.92 14.17
C SER A 119 5.56 6.43 13.06
N GLN A 120 6.62 5.69 12.75
CA GLN A 120 7.38 5.85 11.53
C GLN A 120 6.45 5.61 10.33
N VAL A 121 6.54 6.51 9.35
CA VAL A 121 5.74 6.45 8.13
C VAL A 121 6.58 5.91 6.99
N VAL A 122 6.10 4.82 6.39
CA VAL A 122 6.62 4.26 5.17
C VAL A 122 5.60 4.49 4.05
N LEU A 123 5.95 5.31 3.06
CA LEU A 123 5.14 5.64 1.90
C LEU A 123 5.77 5.00 0.65
N LEU A 124 4.98 4.22 -0.09
CA LEU A 124 5.42 3.46 -1.27
C LEU A 124 6.72 2.67 -1.02
N GLY A 125 6.79 2.06 0.16
CA GLY A 125 7.90 1.22 0.61
C GLY A 125 9.15 1.96 1.09
N GLN A 126 9.10 3.28 1.21
CA GLN A 126 10.22 4.09 1.66
C GLN A 126 9.86 4.91 2.90
N VAL A 127 10.81 5.07 3.82
CA VAL A 127 10.61 5.90 5.01
C VAL A 127 10.48 7.37 4.59
N SER A 128 9.49 8.07 5.15
CA SER A 128 9.34 9.52 5.04
C SER A 128 9.49 10.17 6.42
N ASP A 129 10.63 10.81 6.66
CA ASP A 129 10.90 11.54 7.91
C ASP A 129 9.95 12.73 8.08
N ALA A 130 9.63 13.41 6.98
CA ALA A 130 8.71 14.54 6.96
C ALA A 130 7.29 14.12 7.41
N LEU A 131 6.76 13.02 6.86
CA LEU A 131 5.46 12.49 7.31
C LEU A 131 5.53 11.93 8.72
N THR A 132 6.66 11.33 9.11
CA THR A 132 6.87 10.81 10.46
C THR A 132 6.80 11.92 11.51
N ALA A 133 7.42 13.08 11.26
CA ALA A 133 7.37 14.24 12.14
C ALA A 133 5.99 14.93 12.17
N MET A 134 5.15 14.72 11.17
CA MET A 134 3.84 15.38 11.06
C MET A 134 2.81 14.77 12.02
N PRO A 135 1.94 15.57 12.67
CA PRO A 135 0.81 15.05 13.45
C PRO A 135 -0.14 14.20 12.60
N TRP A 136 -0.67 13.11 13.17
CA TRP A 136 -1.45 12.11 12.42
C TRP A 136 -2.62 12.70 11.62
N ARG A 137 -3.35 13.68 12.18
CA ARG A 137 -4.51 14.31 11.52
C ARG A 137 -4.14 15.07 10.25
N GLY A 138 -2.90 15.56 10.15
CA GLY A 138 -2.41 16.31 8.99
C GLY A 138 -1.99 15.41 7.82
N ARG A 139 -1.62 14.15 8.10
CA ARG A 139 -0.98 13.26 7.10
C ARG A 139 -1.90 12.89 5.94
N SER A 140 -3.19 12.70 6.20
CA SER A 140 -4.14 12.09 5.24
C SER A 140 -4.17 12.80 3.88
N LEU A 141 -4.15 14.14 3.87
CA LEU A 141 -4.19 14.91 2.63
C LEU A 141 -2.88 14.81 1.82
N HIS A 142 -1.74 14.58 2.47
CA HIS A 142 -0.44 14.46 1.81
C HIS A 142 -0.19 13.08 1.20
N VAL A 143 -0.81 12.04 1.74
CA VAL A 143 -0.67 10.65 1.27
C VAL A 143 -1.78 10.22 0.31
N TRP A 144 -2.94 10.88 0.37
CA TRP A 144 -4.12 10.51 -0.42
C TRP A 144 -3.86 10.43 -1.93
N PRO A 145 -3.19 11.41 -2.59
CA PRO A 145 -2.94 11.34 -4.03
C PRO A 145 -2.17 10.09 -4.46
N GLN A 146 -1.14 9.70 -3.69
CA GLN A 146 -0.31 8.53 -3.96
C GLN A 146 -1.08 7.23 -3.71
N ILE A 147 -1.88 7.16 -2.64
CA ILE A 147 -2.73 6.00 -2.33
C ILE A 147 -3.80 5.80 -3.42
N ALA A 148 -4.46 6.87 -3.84
CA ALA A 148 -5.47 6.84 -4.89
C ALA A 148 -4.86 6.40 -6.23
N ALA A 149 -3.73 6.98 -6.60
CA ALA A 149 -3.03 6.61 -7.83
C ALA A 149 -2.52 5.15 -7.81
N ALA A 150 -2.06 4.64 -6.67
CA ALA A 150 -1.71 3.23 -6.51
C ALA A 150 -2.92 2.30 -6.72
N LEU A 151 -4.08 2.63 -6.14
CA LEU A 151 -5.31 1.88 -6.36
C LEU A 151 -5.76 1.92 -7.83
N ASP A 152 -5.74 3.10 -8.45
CA ASP A 152 -6.16 3.25 -9.85
C ASP A 152 -5.26 2.48 -10.82
N ALA A 153 -3.95 2.49 -10.59
CA ALA A 153 -3.01 1.67 -11.38
C ALA A 153 -3.30 0.16 -11.23
N LEU A 154 -3.48 -0.32 -10.00
CA LEU A 154 -3.84 -1.72 -9.76
C LEU A 154 -5.20 -2.09 -10.39
N ARG A 155 -6.17 -1.17 -10.38
CA ARG A 155 -7.49 -1.38 -11.03
C ARG A 155 -7.41 -1.39 -12.55
N ALA A 156 -6.44 -0.69 -13.15
CA ALA A 156 -6.23 -0.69 -14.59
C ALA A 156 -5.51 -1.97 -15.06
N GLU A 157 -4.67 -2.56 -14.21
CA GLU A 157 -3.81 -3.68 -14.57
C GLU A 157 -4.42 -5.06 -14.26
N ASN A 158 -5.49 -5.16 -13.48
CA ASN A 158 -6.00 -6.43 -12.92
C ASN A 158 -7.50 -6.65 -13.19
N ASP A 159 -7.96 -7.89 -13.08
CA ASP A 159 -9.38 -8.25 -13.19
C ASP A 159 -10.12 -8.03 -11.86
N VAL A 160 -9.42 -8.29 -10.74
CA VAL A 160 -9.98 -8.19 -9.39
C VAL A 160 -8.99 -7.52 -8.44
N VAL A 161 -9.48 -6.58 -7.63
CA VAL A 161 -8.74 -6.00 -6.50
C VAL A 161 -9.47 -6.35 -5.20
N VAL A 162 -8.78 -7.05 -4.28
CA VAL A 162 -9.32 -7.39 -2.95
C VAL A 162 -8.84 -6.33 -1.95
N ILE A 163 -9.78 -5.56 -1.40
CA ILE A 163 -9.53 -4.40 -0.52
C ILE A 163 -9.76 -4.76 0.95
#